data_AF-A0A7V0MM43-F1
#
_entry.id   AF-A0A7V0MM43-F1
#
_cell.length_a   1.000
_cell.length_b   1.000
_cell.length_c   1.000
_cell.angle_alpha   90.00
_cell.angle_beta   90.00
_cell.angle_gamma   90.00
#
_symmetry.space_group_name_H-M   'P 1'
#
loop_
_entity.id
_entity.type
_entity.pdbx_description
1 polymer ?
#
loop_
_entity_poly.entity_id
_entity_poly.type
_entity_poly.pdbx_seq_one_letter_code
_entity_poly.pdbx_strand_id
1 'polypeptide(L)'
;MSGKVERKKRASKDIIPTYDVREIKEMKVEEAIKRGIMPFNPVEMAESTEEIITMGQNVGITYGSAVSSLISAFKRKDLPMNIRLAKASRGMLALLSMLISASDTVEAHLALEDSVVQRARVDETDKLIEEVERLRKRVDELEKENKKLKEKAKGR
;
A
#
# COMPACT_ATOMS: atom_id res chain seq x y z
N MET A 1 29.41 -47.64 7.65
CA MET A 1 28.37 -46.63 7.96
C MET A 1 28.86 -45.29 7.44
N SER A 2 28.36 -44.86 6.28
CA SER A 2 28.64 -43.52 5.71
C SER A 2 27.28 -42.86 5.48
N GLY A 3 26.91 -41.98 6.42
CA GLY A 3 25.61 -41.34 6.46
C GLY A 3 25.50 -40.24 5.43
N LYS A 4 24.63 -40.44 4.43
CA LYS A 4 24.15 -39.40 3.52
C LYS A 4 23.46 -38.31 4.34
N VAL A 5 24.08 -37.14 4.41
CA VAL A 5 23.43 -35.93 4.93
C VAL A 5 22.57 -35.34 3.82
N GLU A 6 21.32 -35.78 3.74
CA GLU A 6 20.27 -35.11 2.99
C GLU A 6 20.05 -33.71 3.58
N ARG A 7 20.58 -32.68 2.92
CA ARG A 7 20.18 -31.30 3.16
C ARG A 7 18.73 -31.13 2.67
N LYS A 8 17.77 -31.29 3.57
CA LYS A 8 16.39 -30.81 3.40
C LYS A 8 16.43 -29.31 3.12
N LYS A 9 16.27 -28.93 1.84
CA LYS A 9 15.85 -27.58 1.45
C LYS A 9 14.51 -27.31 2.13
N ARG A 10 14.52 -26.61 3.27
CA ARG A 10 13.31 -26.00 3.83
C ARG A 10 12.93 -24.88 2.88
N ALA A 11 12.00 -25.17 1.98
CA ALA A 11 11.26 -24.16 1.26
C ALA A 11 10.43 -23.39 2.31
N SER A 12 10.93 -22.26 2.81
CA SER A 12 10.06 -21.23 3.38
C SER A 12 9.30 -20.62 2.21
N LYS A 13 8.27 -21.33 1.74
CA LYS A 13 7.18 -20.71 1.01
C LYS A 13 6.37 -19.92 2.03
N ASP A 14 6.94 -18.79 2.45
CA ASP A 14 6.12 -17.71 2.98
C ASP A 14 5.27 -17.28 1.78
N ILE A 15 4.05 -17.81 1.73
CA ILE A 15 3.05 -17.42 0.76
C ILE A 15 2.69 -15.99 1.17
N ILE A 16 3.41 -15.01 0.60
CA ILE A 16 2.88 -13.66 0.43
C ILE A 16 1.49 -13.89 -0.17
N PRO A 17 0.40 -13.36 0.43
CA PRO A 17 -0.93 -13.53 -0.12
C PRO A 17 -0.92 -13.01 -1.55
N THR A 18 -0.83 -13.94 -2.50
CA THR A 18 -0.90 -13.66 -3.92
C THR A 18 -2.39 -13.48 -4.22
N TYR A 19 -2.85 -12.26 -4.10
CA TYR A 19 -4.08 -11.84 -4.74
C TYR A 19 -3.92 -12.05 -6.25
N ASP A 20 -4.97 -12.50 -6.94
CA ASP A 20 -4.92 -12.57 -8.40
C ASP A 20 -4.85 -11.13 -8.94
N VAL A 21 -3.71 -10.79 -9.56
CA VAL A 21 -3.45 -9.46 -10.12
C VAL A 21 -4.55 -9.05 -11.11
N ARG A 22 -5.17 -10.01 -11.80
CA ARG A 22 -6.29 -9.75 -12.71
C ARG A 22 -7.52 -9.25 -11.95
N GLU A 23 -7.83 -9.84 -10.81
CA GLU A 23 -8.92 -9.41 -9.94
C GLU A 23 -8.65 -8.01 -9.35
N ILE A 24 -7.40 -7.69 -8.99
CA ILE A 24 -7.04 -6.37 -8.48
C ILE A 24 -7.15 -5.29 -9.57
N LYS A 25 -6.71 -5.59 -10.79
CA LYS A 25 -6.80 -4.67 -11.95
C LYS A 25 -8.24 -4.32 -12.32
N GLU A 26 -9.17 -5.25 -12.10
CA GLU A 26 -10.61 -5.06 -12.35
C GLU A 26 -11.37 -4.50 -11.13
N MET A 27 -10.75 -4.49 -9.96
CA MET A 27 -11.34 -3.99 -8.72
C MET A 27 -11.36 -2.46 -8.68
N LYS A 28 -12.42 -1.88 -8.08
CA LYS A 28 -12.44 -0.44 -7.82
C LYS A 28 -11.33 -0.08 -6.83
N VAL A 29 -10.64 1.04 -7.08
CA VAL A 29 -9.52 1.55 -6.25
C VAL A 29 -9.85 1.55 -4.75
N GLU A 30 -11.07 1.93 -4.40
CA GLU A 30 -11.55 1.99 -3.02
C GLU A 30 -11.66 0.60 -2.35
N GLU A 31 -12.00 -0.44 -3.13
CA GLU A 31 -12.12 -1.81 -2.62
C GLU A 31 -10.76 -2.50 -2.52
N ALA A 32 -9.84 -2.21 -3.46
CA ALA A 32 -8.45 -2.66 -3.38
C ALA A 32 -7.76 -2.11 -2.13
N ILE A 33 -7.90 -0.80 -1.87
CA ILE A 33 -7.32 -0.16 -0.69
C ILE A 33 -7.94 -0.71 0.61
N LYS A 34 -9.25 -0.98 0.64
CA LYS A 34 -9.90 -1.65 1.80
C LYS A 34 -9.36 -3.05 2.08
N ARG A 35 -8.86 -3.77 1.06
CA ARG A 35 -8.20 -5.07 1.21
C ARG A 35 -6.70 -4.95 1.54
N GLY A 36 -6.20 -3.74 1.73
CA GLY A 36 -4.78 -3.46 2.00
C GLY A 36 -3.88 -3.60 0.77
N ILE A 37 -4.46 -3.51 -0.44
CA ILE A 37 -3.74 -3.59 -1.70
C ILE A 37 -3.70 -2.20 -2.30
N MET A 38 -2.51 -1.73 -2.65
CA MET A 38 -2.35 -0.43 -3.28
C MET A 38 -2.35 -0.58 -4.81
N PRO A 39 -3.43 -0.18 -5.52
CA PRO A 39 -3.67 -0.53 -6.92
C PRO A 39 -2.70 0.11 -7.93
N PHE A 40 -1.64 0.76 -7.47
CA PHE A 40 -0.59 1.37 -8.29
C PHE A 40 0.82 1.08 -7.79
N ASN A 41 0.98 0.26 -6.76
CA ASN A 41 2.29 -0.19 -6.31
C ASN A 41 2.77 -1.31 -7.26
N PRO A 42 3.81 -1.07 -8.10
CA PRO A 42 4.25 -2.06 -9.08
C PRO A 42 4.71 -3.38 -8.46
N VAL A 43 5.14 -3.35 -7.19
CA VAL A 43 5.58 -4.54 -6.46
C VAL A 43 4.40 -5.40 -6.04
N GLU A 44 3.30 -4.79 -5.60
CA GLU A 44 2.07 -5.50 -5.20
C GLU A 44 1.26 -5.96 -6.42
N MET A 45 1.42 -5.28 -7.55
CA MET A 45 0.73 -5.57 -8.81
C MET A 45 1.51 -6.49 -9.75
N ALA A 46 2.70 -6.96 -9.37
CA ALA A 46 3.50 -7.83 -10.21
C ALA A 46 2.90 -9.24 -10.30
N GLU A 47 2.81 -9.78 -11.51
CA GLU A 47 2.19 -11.09 -11.77
C GLU A 47 3.11 -12.26 -11.40
N SER A 48 4.41 -11.97 -11.21
CA SER A 48 5.42 -12.99 -10.91
C SER A 48 6.60 -12.44 -10.10
N THR A 49 7.31 -13.34 -9.43
CA THR A 49 8.56 -13.00 -8.75
C THR A 49 9.67 -12.59 -9.74
N GLU A 50 9.72 -13.15 -10.95
CA GLU A 50 10.67 -12.71 -11.99
C GLU A 50 10.47 -11.25 -12.39
N GLU A 51 9.22 -10.79 -12.48
CA GLU A 51 8.90 -9.40 -12.81
C GLU A 51 9.43 -8.44 -11.73
N ILE A 52 9.20 -8.76 -10.45
CA ILE A 52 9.73 -7.98 -9.31
C ILE A 52 11.26 -7.94 -9.35
N ILE A 53 11.92 -9.06 -9.63
CA ILE A 53 13.38 -9.14 -9.74
C ILE A 53 13.87 -8.23 -10.88
N THR A 54 13.20 -8.25 -12.03
CA THR A 54 13.58 -7.44 -13.19
C THR A 54 13.41 -5.94 -12.92
N MET A 55 12.31 -5.55 -12.26
CA MET A 55 12.11 -4.17 -11.80
C MET A 55 13.23 -3.75 -10.83
N GLY A 56 13.55 -4.60 -9.85
CA GLY A 56 14.63 -4.37 -8.89
C GLY A 56 16.01 -4.25 -9.55
N GLN A 57 16.29 -5.05 -10.59
CA GLN A 57 17.52 -4.95 -11.37
C GLN A 57 17.64 -3.62 -12.10
N ASN A 58 16.58 -3.14 -12.73
CA ASN A 58 16.59 -1.87 -13.46
C ASN A 58 16.83 -0.68 -12.52
N VAL A 59 16.16 -0.67 -11.36
CA VAL A 59 16.39 0.34 -10.31
C VAL A 59 17.82 0.25 -9.78
N GLY A 60 18.31 -0.96 -9.51
CA GLY A 60 19.66 -1.22 -9.03
C GLY A 60 20.75 -0.78 -10.01
N ILE A 61 20.58 -1.02 -11.31
CA ILE A 61 21.51 -0.56 -12.35
C ILE A 61 21.59 0.97 -12.36
N THR A 62 20.44 1.64 -12.28
CA THR A 62 20.38 3.10 -12.36
C THR A 62 21.01 3.72 -11.11
N TYR A 63 20.66 3.24 -9.92
CA TYR A 63 21.25 3.68 -8.66
C TYR A 63 22.76 3.40 -8.61
N GLY A 64 23.18 2.17 -8.94
CA GLY A 64 24.58 1.76 -8.96
C GLY A 64 25.42 2.57 -9.95
N SER A 65 24.86 2.92 -11.11
CA SER A 65 25.53 3.77 -12.11
C SER A 65 25.71 5.21 -11.62
N ALA A 66 24.72 5.76 -10.91
CA ALA A 66 24.82 7.10 -10.31
C ALA A 66 25.91 7.13 -9.22
N VAL A 67 25.93 6.13 -8.34
CA VAL A 67 26.96 5.98 -7.30
C VAL A 67 28.35 5.74 -7.92
N SER A 68 28.45 4.88 -8.93
CA SER A 68 29.71 4.64 -9.65
C SER A 68 30.26 5.90 -10.31
N SER A 69 29.38 6.76 -10.85
CA SER A 69 29.75 8.06 -11.41
C SER A 69 30.35 9.00 -10.36
N LEU A 70 29.76 9.05 -9.17
CA LEU A 70 30.29 9.80 -8.02
C LEU A 70 31.64 9.25 -7.57
N ILE A 71 31.73 7.94 -7.32
CA ILE A 71 32.98 7.30 -6.89
C ILE A 71 34.08 7.55 -7.92
N SER A 72 33.76 7.41 -9.20
CA SER A 72 34.70 7.68 -10.29
C SER A 72 35.14 9.14 -10.30
N ALA A 73 34.25 10.10 -10.04
CA ALA A 73 34.61 11.51 -9.96
C ALA A 73 35.64 11.80 -8.86
N PHE A 74 35.57 11.10 -7.72
CA PHE A 74 36.50 11.30 -6.62
C PHE A 74 37.79 10.48 -6.74
N LYS A 75 37.70 9.22 -7.19
CA LYS A 75 38.83 8.27 -7.19
C LYS A 75 39.67 8.31 -8.47
N ARG A 76 39.11 8.66 -9.63
CA ARG A 76 39.86 8.74 -10.89
C ARG A 76 40.64 10.04 -10.99
N LYS A 77 41.92 9.97 -10.59
CA LYS A 77 42.88 11.08 -10.69
C LYS A 77 43.41 11.27 -12.13
N ASP A 78 43.21 10.29 -12.99
CA ASP A 78 43.56 10.29 -14.41
C ASP A 78 42.65 11.19 -15.27
N LEU A 79 41.50 11.63 -14.73
CA LEU A 79 40.56 12.47 -15.45
C LEU A 79 40.78 13.97 -15.17
N PRO A 80 40.65 14.85 -16.19
CA PRO A 80 40.61 16.29 -16.01
C PRO A 80 39.52 16.71 -15.00
N MET A 81 39.80 17.75 -14.20
CA MET A 81 38.91 18.22 -13.14
C MET A 81 37.48 18.52 -13.64
N ASN A 82 37.36 19.10 -14.83
CA ASN A 82 36.06 19.44 -15.43
C ASN A 82 35.19 18.19 -15.67
N ILE A 83 35.80 17.09 -16.12
CA ILE A 83 35.11 15.82 -16.35
C ILE A 83 34.72 15.18 -15.02
N ARG A 84 35.58 15.30 -13.99
CA ARG A 84 35.28 14.81 -12.64
C ARG A 84 34.10 15.55 -12.04
N LEU A 85 34.07 16.88 -12.12
CA LEU A 85 32.95 17.70 -11.66
C LEU A 85 31.65 17.35 -12.40
N ALA A 86 31.71 17.16 -13.72
CA ALA A 86 30.54 16.75 -14.50
C ALA A 86 30.02 15.34 -14.12
N LYS A 87 30.92 14.40 -13.81
CA LYS A 87 30.52 13.07 -13.33
C LYS A 87 29.92 13.14 -11.92
N ALA A 88 30.48 13.96 -11.04
CA ALA A 88 29.95 14.16 -9.70
C ALA A 88 28.56 14.80 -9.74
N SER A 89 28.38 15.87 -10.52
CA SER A 89 27.09 16.55 -10.63
C SER A 89 26.02 15.65 -11.22
N ARG A 90 26.31 14.89 -12.29
CA ARG A 90 25.36 13.94 -12.88
C ARG A 90 24.98 12.82 -11.92
N GLY A 91 25.96 12.23 -11.24
CA GLY A 91 25.68 11.19 -10.24
C GLY A 91 24.85 11.72 -9.07
N MET A 92 25.16 12.91 -8.58
CA MET A 92 24.41 13.54 -7.49
C MET A 92 23.00 13.95 -7.90
N LEU A 93 22.82 14.56 -9.07
CA LEU A 93 21.51 14.91 -9.60
C LEU A 93 20.63 13.68 -9.81
N ALA A 94 21.19 12.58 -10.32
CA ALA A 94 20.45 11.33 -10.47
C ALA A 94 19.98 10.79 -9.11
N LEU A 95 20.85 10.76 -8.09
CA LEU A 95 20.47 10.32 -6.76
C LEU A 95 19.43 11.23 -6.09
N LEU A 96 19.59 12.55 -6.22
CA LEU A 96 18.62 13.51 -5.68
C LEU A 96 17.26 13.38 -6.36
N SER A 97 17.24 13.25 -7.69
CA SER A 97 16.01 13.04 -8.45
C SER A 97 15.30 11.76 -8.04
N MET A 98 16.05 10.68 -7.78
CA MET A 98 15.48 9.42 -7.28
C MET A 98 14.87 9.58 -5.89
N LEU A 99 15.54 10.31 -4.99
CA LEU A 99 15.03 10.56 -3.63
C LEU A 99 13.76 11.41 -3.64
N ILE A 100 13.73 12.47 -4.46
CA ILE A 100 12.54 13.32 -4.62
C ILE A 100 11.38 12.49 -5.18
N SER A 101 11.63 11.74 -6.26
CA SER A 101 10.60 10.88 -6.86
C SER A 101 10.08 9.82 -5.89
N ALA A 102 10.94 9.27 -5.02
CA ALA A 102 10.52 8.34 -3.99
C ALA A 102 9.61 9.02 -2.94
N SER A 103 9.96 10.24 -2.51
CA SER A 103 9.14 11.03 -1.59
C SER A 103 7.76 11.33 -2.17
N ASP A 104 7.70 11.83 -3.41
CA ASP A 104 6.45 12.16 -4.10
C ASP A 104 5.54 10.92 -4.24
N THR A 105 6.14 9.76 -4.52
CA THR A 105 5.40 8.49 -4.64
C THR A 105 4.81 8.07 -3.30
N VAL A 106 5.57 8.18 -2.21
CA VAL A 106 5.08 7.86 -0.85
C VAL A 106 3.96 8.81 -0.44
N GLU A 107 4.11 10.11 -0.68
CA GLU A 107 3.08 11.10 -0.35
C GLU A 107 1.79 10.84 -1.13
N ALA A 108 1.89 10.55 -2.43
CA ALA A 108 0.73 10.19 -3.25
C ALA A 108 0.04 8.92 -2.75
N HIS A 109 0.81 7.90 -2.34
CA HIS A 109 0.30 6.66 -1.78
C HIS A 109 -0.44 6.87 -0.46
N LEU A 110 0.14 7.63 0.47
CA LEU A 110 -0.49 7.97 1.75
C LEU A 110 -1.75 8.81 1.57
N ALA A 111 -1.72 9.81 0.69
CA ALA A 111 -2.89 10.65 0.41
C ALA A 111 -4.06 9.85 -0.17
N LEU A 112 -3.78 8.88 -1.05
CA LEU A 112 -4.78 7.96 -1.57
C LEU A 112 -5.38 7.09 -0.46
N GLU A 113 -4.53 6.48 0.37
CA GLU A 113 -4.97 5.64 1.49
C GLU A 113 -5.85 6.42 2.47
N ASP A 114 -5.40 7.60 2.91
CA ASP A 114 -6.14 8.48 3.80
C ASP A 114 -7.51 8.86 3.22
N SER A 115 -7.57 9.19 1.93
CA SER A 115 -8.83 9.58 1.28
C SER A 115 -9.87 8.45 1.28
N VAL A 116 -9.44 7.20 1.10
CA VAL A 116 -10.34 6.03 1.08
C VAL A 116 -10.73 5.63 2.50
N VAL A 117 -9.79 5.66 3.44
CA VAL A 117 -10.07 5.36 4.86
C VAL A 117 -11.03 6.39 5.45
N GLN A 118 -10.84 7.68 5.16
CA GLN A 118 -11.75 8.72 5.62
C GLN A 118 -13.16 8.56 5.05
N ARG A 119 -13.30 8.28 3.75
CA ARG A 119 -14.62 7.99 3.14
C ARG A 119 -15.29 6.78 3.79
N ALA A 120 -14.55 5.70 4.01
CA ALA A 120 -15.08 4.50 4.65
C ALA A 120 -15.62 4.78 6.06
N ARG A 121 -14.94 5.64 6.84
CA ARG A 121 -15.39 6.06 8.17
C ARG A 121 -16.66 6.91 8.13
N VAL A 122 -16.78 7.80 7.15
CA VAL A 122 -17.99 8.62 6.98
C VAL A 122 -19.18 7.73 6.63
N ASP A 123 -19.03 6.83 5.66
CA ASP A 123 -20.08 5.88 5.26
C ASP A 123 -20.55 4.99 6.43
N GLU A 124 -19.61 4.54 7.27
CA GLU A 124 -19.92 3.72 8.45
C GLU A 124 -20.65 4.55 9.52
N THR A 125 -20.26 5.81 9.69
CA THR A 125 -20.91 6.74 10.61
C THR A 125 -22.35 7.03 10.17
N ASP A 126 -22.59 7.23 8.87
CA ASP A 126 -23.92 7.48 8.31
C ASP A 126 -24.84 6.27 8.50
N LYS A 127 -24.34 5.05 8.28
CA LYS A 127 -25.11 3.82 8.55
C LYS A 127 -25.48 3.68 10.03
N LEU A 128 -24.55 3.99 10.93
CA LEU A 128 -24.81 3.96 12.37
C LEU A 128 -25.85 5.02 12.77
N ILE A 129 -25.82 6.21 12.16
CA ILE A 129 -26.83 7.24 12.38
C ILE A 129 -28.21 6.74 11.93
N GLU A 130 -28.32 6.15 10.73
CA GLU A 130 -29.58 5.59 10.23
C GLU A 130 -30.12 4.48 11.15
N GLU A 131 -29.26 3.60 11.66
CA GLU A 131 -29.66 2.56 12.62
C GLU A 131 -30.16 3.15 13.93
N VAL A 132 -29.47 4.17 14.47
CA VAL A 132 -29.88 4.87 15.68
C VAL A 132 -31.25 5.55 15.49
N GLU A 133 -31.49 6.19 14.35
CA GLU A 133 -32.79 6.78 14.04
C GLU A 133 -33.90 5.73 13.91
N ARG A 134 -33.61 4.61 13.26
CA ARG A 134 -34.56 3.49 13.13
C ARG A 134 -34.90 2.90 14.49
N LEU A 135 -33.90 2.71 15.35
CA LEU A 135 -34.11 2.23 16.73
C LEU A 135 -34.89 3.23 17.56
N ARG A 136 -34.62 4.54 17.45
CA ARG A 136 -35.41 5.59 18.14
C ARG A 136 -36.89 5.54 17.75
N LYS A 137 -37.21 5.48 16.45
CA LYS A 137 -38.60 5.36 15.98
C LYS A 137 -39.28 4.12 16.56
N ARG A 138 -38.56 3.00 16.62
CA ARG A 138 -39.09 1.74 17.16
C ARG A 138 -39.30 1.80 18.67
N VAL A 139 -38.42 2.48 19.41
CA VAL A 139 -38.62 2.75 20.85
C VAL A 139 -39.86 3.62 21.05
N ASP A 140 -40.04 4.69 20.28
CA ASP A 140 -41.22 5.57 20.37
C ASP A 140 -42.53 4.82 20.08
N GLU A 141 -42.52 3.92 19.08
CA GLU A 141 -43.66 3.05 18.76
C GLU A 141 -43.98 2.10 19.91
N LEU A 142 -42.97 1.42 20.45
CA LEU A 142 -43.11 0.49 21.57
C LEU A 142 -43.56 1.21 22.87
N GLU A 143 -43.12 2.44 23.11
CA GLU A 143 -43.58 3.25 24.23
C GLU A 143 -45.06 3.62 24.09
N LYS A 144 -45.50 4.00 22.87
CA LYS A 144 -46.91 4.27 22.58
C LYS A 144 -47.78 3.02 22.75
N GLU A 145 -47.32 1.87 22.28
CA GLU A 145 -48.01 0.59 22.48
C GLU A 145 -48.10 0.21 23.94
N ASN A 146 -47.01 0.31 24.70
CA ASN A 146 -47.00 0.07 26.14
C ASN A 146 -47.97 0.98 26.88
N LYS A 147 -48.03 2.27 26.51
CA LYS A 147 -48.97 3.23 27.11
C LYS A 147 -50.42 2.82 26.86
N LYS A 148 -50.76 2.46 25.61
CA LYS A 148 -52.10 1.95 25.25
C LYS A 148 -52.45 0.66 25.98
N LEU A 149 -51.50 -0.28 26.11
CA LEU A 149 -51.73 -1.53 26.82
C LEU A 149 -51.93 -1.30 28.33
N LYS A 150 -51.16 -0.40 28.95
CA LYS A 150 -51.36 0.01 30.35
C LYS A 150 -52.71 0.67 30.59
N GLU A 151 -53.18 1.52 29.67
CA GLU A 151 -54.51 2.12 29.74
C GLU A 151 -55.62 1.06 29.61
N LYS A 152 -55.49 0.11 28.68
CA LYS A 152 -56.42 -1.03 28.55
C LYS A 152 -56.43 -1.93 29.79
N ALA A 153 -55.28 -2.11 30.45
CA ALA A 153 -55.17 -2.92 31.66
C ALA A 153 -55.75 -2.25 32.91
N LYS A 154 -55.74 -0.90 32.98
CA LYS A 154 -56.36 -0.13 34.08
C LYS A 154 -57.86 0.10 33.92
N GLY A 155 -58.40 -0.08 32.70
CA GLY A 155 -59.83 0.02 32.41
C GLY A 155 -60.63 -1.27 32.63
N ARG A 156 -60.00 -2.31 33.19
CA ARG A 156 -60.62 -3.53 33.71
C ARG A 156 -60.40 -3.59 35.21
#